data_AF-A0A522XN13-F1
#
_entry.id   AF-A0A522XN13-F1
#
_cell.length_a   1.000
_cell.length_b   1.000
_cell.length_c   1.000
_cell.angle_alpha   90.00
_cell.angle_beta   90.00
_cell.angle_gamma   90.00
#
_symmetry.space_group_name_H-M   'P 1'
#
loop_
_entity.id
_entity.type
_entity.pdbx_description
1 polymer ?
#
loop_
_entity_poly.entity_id
_entity_poly.type
_entity_poly.pdbx_seq_one_letter_code
_entity_poly.pdbx_strand_id
1 'polypeptide(L)'
;MSDEQLVELINKAIKGFVGNTDALASAIGYLMIGRKFGWRVMYFMHSQSTVRKYEKILGIRSEDYMPEEGPLARKAYAYQALQTVTNFWKAVKGEIAGVKSKEILKWR
;
A
#
# COMPACT_ATOMS: atom_id res chain seq x y z
N MET A 1 2.06 16.12 -1.24
CA MET A 1 1.56 16.27 0.15
C MET A 1 2.74 16.51 1.08
N SER A 2 2.70 17.61 1.84
CA SER A 2 3.70 17.90 2.88
C SER A 2 3.54 16.98 4.09
N ASP A 3 4.49 17.01 5.03
CA ASP A 3 4.40 16.17 6.22
C ASP A 3 3.33 16.68 7.21
N GLU A 4 3.07 18.00 7.24
CA GLU A 4 1.97 18.58 8.02
C GLU A 4 0.61 18.10 7.51
N GLN A 5 0.40 18.13 6.20
CA GLN A 5 -0.82 17.64 5.57
C GLN A 5 -1.04 16.15 5.82
N LEU A 6 0.04 15.35 5.83
CA LEU A 6 -0.01 13.95 6.18
C LEU A 6 -0.46 13.75 7.64
N VAL A 7 0.17 14.46 8.57
CA VAL A 7 -0.14 14.35 10.00
C VAL A 7 -1.58 14.77 10.26
N GLU A 8 -2.06 15.82 9.60
CA GLU A 8 -3.46 16.24 9.69
C GLU A 8 -4.42 15.15 9.19
N LEU A 9 -4.12 14.53 8.05
CA LEU A 9 -4.91 13.44 7.50
C LEU A 9 -4.97 12.24 8.45
N ILE A 10 -3.82 11.84 9.01
CA ILE A 10 -3.74 10.75 9.99
C ILE A 10 -4.54 11.10 11.25
N ASN A 11 -4.40 12.32 11.78
CA ASN A 11 -5.14 12.77 12.94
C ASN A 11 -6.65 12.78 12.70
N LYS A 12 -7.09 13.18 11.50
CA LYS A 12 -8.50 13.13 11.10
C LYS A 12 -9.01 11.69 11.04
N ALA A 13 -8.25 10.78 10.43
CA ALA A 13 -8.58 9.36 10.39
C ALA A 13 -8.69 8.77 11.82
N ILE A 14 -7.73 9.06 12.70
CA ILE A 14 -7.75 8.59 14.10
C ILE A 14 -8.98 9.11 14.85
N LYS A 15 -9.25 10.42 14.80
CA LYS A 15 -10.38 11.04 15.53
C LYS A 15 -11.74 10.52 15.07
N GLY A 16 -11.88 10.22 13.78
CA GLY A 16 -13.15 9.75 13.20
C GLY A 16 -13.32 8.23 13.21
N PHE A 17 -12.28 7.46 13.53
CA PHE A 17 -12.33 6.01 13.42
C PHE A 17 -13.01 5.36 14.62
N VAL A 18 -13.96 4.47 14.35
CA VAL A 18 -14.61 3.60 15.32
C VAL A 18 -14.48 2.17 14.83
N GLY A 19 -13.94 1.27 15.65
CA GLY A 19 -13.78 -0.14 15.32
C GLY A 19 -12.44 -0.70 15.79
N ASN A 20 -11.94 -1.71 15.08
CA ASN A 20 -10.69 -2.40 15.41
C ASN A 20 -9.47 -1.48 15.13
N THR A 21 -8.75 -1.10 16.17
CA THR A 21 -7.58 -0.22 16.12
C THR A 21 -6.39 -0.81 15.36
N ASP A 22 -6.25 -2.13 15.28
CA ASP A 22 -5.20 -2.77 14.48
C ASP A 22 -5.40 -2.52 12.99
N ALA A 23 -6.66 -2.45 12.55
CA ALA A 23 -7.00 -2.10 11.18
C ALA A 23 -6.66 -0.64 10.86
N LEU A 24 -6.87 0.27 11.82
CA LEU A 24 -6.46 1.67 11.70
C LEU A 24 -4.93 1.80 11.64
N ALA A 25 -4.21 1.16 12.56
CA ALA A 25 -2.75 1.17 12.58
C ALA A 25 -2.18 0.61 11.27
N SER A 26 -2.75 -0.49 10.77
CA SER A 26 -2.35 -1.07 9.48
C SER A 26 -2.61 -0.13 8.30
N ALA A 27 -3.75 0.58 8.29
CA ALA A 27 -4.06 1.56 7.26
C ALA A 27 -3.10 2.76 7.31
N ILE A 28 -2.77 3.26 8.49
CA ILE A 28 -1.77 4.33 8.65
C ILE A 28 -0.40 3.85 8.14
N GLY A 29 0.03 2.64 8.52
CA GLY A 29 1.26 2.04 8.02
C GLY A 29 1.27 1.88 6.50
N TYR A 30 0.15 1.46 5.92
CA TYR A 30 -0.06 1.39 4.47
C TYR A 30 0.20 2.73 3.78
N LEU A 31 -0.38 3.83 4.29
CA LEU A 31 -0.15 5.17 3.74
C LEU A 31 1.31 5.62 3.91
N MET A 32 1.88 5.44 5.11
CA MET A 32 3.24 5.87 5.43
C MET A 32 4.29 5.18 4.55
N ILE A 33 4.16 3.87 4.38
CA ILE A 33 5.07 3.07 3.54
C ILE A 33 4.76 3.35 2.06
N GLY A 34 3.49 3.45 1.68
CA GLY A 34 3.06 3.73 0.32
C GLY A 34 3.59 5.05 -0.25
N ARG A 35 3.75 6.10 0.56
CA ARG A 35 4.44 7.35 0.13
C ARG A 35 5.87 7.12 -0.34
N LYS A 36 6.55 6.08 0.16
CA LYS A 36 7.95 5.78 -0.16
C LYS A 36 8.09 4.69 -1.22
N PHE A 37 7.17 3.74 -1.29
CA PHE A 37 7.22 2.61 -2.24
C PHE A 37 6.31 2.79 -3.46
N GLY A 38 5.28 3.63 -3.36
CA GLY A 38 4.31 3.90 -4.41
C GLY A 38 3.11 2.94 -4.41
N TRP A 39 1.97 3.41 -4.92
CA TRP A 39 0.71 2.68 -4.84
C TRP A 39 0.73 1.36 -5.62
N ARG A 40 1.53 1.23 -6.70
CA ARG A 40 1.65 -0.04 -7.45
C ARG A 40 2.22 -1.16 -6.60
N VAL A 41 3.27 -0.86 -5.82
CA VAL A 41 3.85 -1.82 -4.88
C VAL A 41 2.82 -2.19 -3.82
N MET A 42 2.12 -1.19 -3.27
CA MET A 42 1.12 -1.42 -2.23
C MET A 42 -0.06 -2.28 -2.72
N TYR A 43 -0.57 -2.03 -3.94
CA TYR A 43 -1.64 -2.83 -4.56
C TYR A 43 -1.21 -4.25 -4.87
N PHE A 44 0.07 -4.46 -5.16
CA PHE A 44 0.59 -5.80 -5.40
C PHE A 44 0.81 -6.59 -4.09
N MET A 45 1.21 -5.91 -3.02
CA MET A 45 1.46 -6.52 -1.70
C MET A 45 0.19 -6.88 -0.94
N HIS A 46 -0.88 -6.10 -1.10
CA HIS A 46 -2.13 -6.31 -0.40
C HIS A 46 -3.22 -6.83 -1.33
N SER A 47 -4.18 -7.59 -0.79
CA SER A 47 -5.38 -7.93 -1.55
C SER A 47 -6.20 -6.67 -1.85
N GLN A 48 -6.99 -6.69 -2.92
CA GLN A 48 -7.89 -5.58 -3.26
C GLN A 48 -8.89 -5.25 -2.14
N SER A 49 -9.38 -6.26 -1.41
CA SER A 49 -10.27 -6.04 -0.27
C SER A 49 -9.57 -5.30 0.86
N THR A 50 -8.31 -5.62 1.12
CA THR A 50 -7.48 -4.95 2.13
C THR A 50 -7.16 -3.51 1.73
N VAL A 51 -6.75 -3.28 0.47
CA VAL A 51 -6.53 -1.92 -0.06
C VAL A 51 -7.78 -1.06 0.11
N ARG A 52 -8.93 -1.53 -0.38
CA ARG A 52 -10.21 -0.81 -0.26
C ARG A 52 -10.58 -0.52 1.19
N LYS A 53 -10.32 -1.47 2.09
CA LYS A 53 -10.53 -1.28 3.52
C LYS A 53 -9.65 -0.15 4.05
N TYR A 54 -8.36 -0.14 3.73
CA TYR A 54 -7.44 0.91 4.20
C TYR A 54 -7.79 2.28 3.63
N GLU A 55 -8.08 2.37 2.34
CA GLU A 55 -8.55 3.59 1.68
C GLU A 55 -9.81 4.15 2.34
N LYS A 56 -10.77 3.29 2.65
CA LYS A 56 -11.99 3.67 3.37
C LYS A 56 -11.70 4.19 4.78
N ILE A 57 -10.81 3.54 5.52
CA ILE A 57 -10.43 3.95 6.88
C ILE A 57 -9.78 5.34 6.87
N LEU A 58 -8.90 5.58 5.89
CA LEU A 58 -8.16 6.83 5.77
C LEU A 58 -8.95 7.94 5.07
N GLY A 59 -10.01 7.59 4.34
CA GLY A 59 -10.77 8.52 3.51
C GLY A 59 -9.97 9.03 2.31
N ILE A 60 -9.16 8.16 1.69
CA ILE A 60 -8.28 8.50 0.55
C ILE A 60 -8.49 7.57 -0.64
N ARG A 61 -7.89 7.94 -1.77
CA ARG A 61 -7.55 7.02 -2.85
C ARG A 61 -6.04 6.96 -2.99
N SER A 62 -5.49 5.77 -3.10
CA SER A 62 -4.03 5.58 -3.04
C SER A 62 -3.31 6.28 -4.19
N GLU A 63 -3.91 6.29 -5.38
CA GLU A 63 -3.37 6.97 -6.56
C GLU A 63 -3.24 8.49 -6.39
N ASP A 64 -4.10 9.09 -5.57
CA ASP A 64 -4.12 10.55 -5.36
C ASP A 64 -3.12 10.99 -4.26
N TYR A 65 -2.73 10.08 -3.37
CA TYR A 65 -1.93 10.38 -2.17
C TYR A 65 -0.54 9.74 -2.16
N MET A 66 -0.26 8.83 -3.09
CA MET A 66 1.02 8.13 -3.22
C MET A 66 1.51 8.23 -4.66
N PRO A 67 2.83 8.28 -4.90
CA PRO A 67 3.36 8.19 -6.26
C PRO A 67 3.06 6.81 -6.86
N GLU A 68 3.04 6.72 -8.19
CA GLU A 68 2.92 5.42 -8.89
C GLU A 68 4.05 4.46 -8.51
N GLU A 69 5.28 4.97 -8.58
CA GLU A 69 6.49 4.32 -8.09
C GLU A 69 7.19 5.27 -7.13
N GLY A 70 7.35 4.86 -5.87
CA GLY A 70 8.03 5.68 -4.88
C GLY A 70 9.56 5.59 -4.96
N PRO A 71 10.29 6.50 -4.31
CA PRO A 71 11.77 6.53 -4.32
C PRO A 71 12.41 5.24 -3.81
N LEU A 72 11.69 4.44 -3.00
CA LEU A 72 12.15 3.17 -2.47
C LEU A 72 11.55 1.96 -3.17
N ALA A 73 10.75 2.14 -4.24
CA ALA A 73 10.06 1.05 -4.93
C ALA A 73 11.00 -0.11 -5.29
N ARG A 74 12.18 0.21 -5.84
CA ARG A 74 13.20 -0.80 -6.23
C ARG A 74 13.71 -1.68 -5.09
N LYS A 75 13.55 -1.28 -3.82
CA LYS A 75 13.93 -2.10 -2.66
C LYS A 75 12.90 -3.19 -2.35
N ALA A 76 11.68 -3.08 -2.87
CA ALA A 76 10.65 -4.09 -2.64
C ALA A 76 10.79 -5.25 -3.64
N TYR A 77 10.78 -6.48 -3.14
CA TYR A 77 10.64 -7.68 -3.99
C TYR A 77 9.37 -7.62 -4.85
N ALA A 78 8.30 -7.05 -4.31
CA ALA A 78 7.07 -6.77 -5.04
C ALA A 78 7.33 -5.94 -6.30
N TYR A 79 8.20 -4.94 -6.25
CA TYR A 79 8.54 -4.14 -7.42
C TYR A 79 9.26 -4.98 -8.48
N GLN A 80 10.22 -5.80 -8.07
CA GLN A 80 10.94 -6.69 -8.99
C GLN A 80 9.98 -7.68 -9.67
N ALA A 81 9.04 -8.24 -8.92
CA ALA A 81 7.99 -9.11 -9.46
C ALA A 81 7.05 -8.36 -10.43
N LEU A 82 6.77 -7.08 -10.17
CA LEU A 82 5.99 -6.24 -11.07
C LEU A 82 6.70 -5.94 -12.40
N GLN A 83 8.04 -5.98 -12.46
CA GLN A 83 8.77 -5.79 -13.71
C GLN A 83 8.68 -7.00 -14.65
N THR A 84 8.30 -8.18 -14.14
CA THR A 84 8.18 -9.41 -14.94
C THR A 84 6.78 -9.64 -15.50
N VAL A 85 5.80 -8.82 -15.12
CA VAL A 85 4.42 -8.92 -15.59
C VAL A 85 4.10 -7.88 -16.66
N THR A 86 3.43 -8.33 -17.71
CA THR A 86 2.98 -7.46 -18.81
C THR A 86 1.64 -6.77 -18.50
N ASN A 87 0.86 -7.28 -17.55
CA ASN A 87 -0.42 -6.72 -17.14
C ASN A 87 -0.52 -6.56 -15.62
N PHE A 88 -0.37 -5.32 -15.16
CA PHE A 88 -0.40 -4.96 -13.75
C PHE A 88 -1.71 -5.36 -13.05
N TRP A 89 -2.87 -5.07 -13.65
CA TRP A 89 -4.16 -5.33 -13.00
C TRP A 89 -4.45 -6.82 -12.87
N LYS A 90 -4.02 -7.64 -13.84
CA LYS A 90 -4.07 -9.11 -13.71
C LYS A 90 -3.17 -9.60 -12.59
N ALA A 91 -1.98 -9.02 -12.44
CA ALA A 91 -1.06 -9.36 -11.35
C ALA A 91 -1.66 -9.04 -9.97
N VAL A 92 -2.24 -7.84 -9.81
CA VAL A 92 -2.94 -7.40 -8.58
C VAL A 92 -4.17 -8.26 -8.27
N LYS A 93 -4.91 -8.69 -9.30
CA LYS A 93 -6.02 -9.65 -9.16
C LYS A 93 -5.54 -11.07 -8.80
N GLY A 94 -4.25 -11.35 -8.88
CA GLY A 94 -3.70 -12.68 -8.66
C GLY A 94 -4.00 -13.66 -9.80
N GLU A 95 -4.33 -13.15 -11.00
CA GLU A 95 -4.63 -13.94 -12.19
C GLU A 95 -3.35 -14.44 -12.91
N ILE A 96 -2.18 -13.96 -12.49
CA ILE A 96 -0.88 -14.41 -13.02
C ILE A 96 -0.22 -15.35 -12.01
N ALA A 97 -0.05 -16.61 -12.39
CA ALA A 97 0.56 -17.63 -11.56
C ALA A 97 2.05 -17.33 -11.28
N GLY A 98 2.52 -17.62 -10.07
CA GLY A 98 3.95 -17.57 -9.71
C GLY A 98 4.54 -16.18 -9.43
N VAL A 99 3.76 -15.10 -9.51
CA VAL A 99 4.28 -13.72 -9.34
C VAL A 99 4.23 -13.23 -7.90
N LYS A 100 3.31 -13.74 -7.06
CA LYS A 100 3.20 -13.29 -5.67
C LYS A 100 4.45 -13.69 -4.87
N SER A 101 5.06 -12.70 -4.25
CA SER A 101 6.23 -12.87 -3.40
C SER A 101 5.94 -13.91 -2.32
N LYS A 102 6.72 -14.99 -2.28
CA LYS A 102 6.84 -15.84 -1.09
C LYS A 102 7.40 -14.95 0.02
N GLU A 103 6.80 -14.96 1.21
CA GLU A 103 7.34 -14.23 2.36
C GLU A 103 8.84 -14.55 2.51
N ILE A 104 9.69 -13.53 2.41
CA ILE A 104 11.09 -13.64 2.82
C ILE A 104 11.25 -12.74 4.03
N LEU A 105 10.83 -13.24 5.19
CA LEU A 105 11.36 -12.77 6.47
C LEU A 105 12.66 -13.52 6.71
N LYS A 106 13.76 -13.02 6.13
CA LYS A 106 15.09 -13.24 6.68
C LYS A 106 15.58 -11.91 7.22
N TRP A 107 15.21 -11.63 8.47
CA TRP A 107 15.97 -10.67 9.27
C TRP A 107 17.39 -11.23 9.39
N ARG A 108 18.38 -10.46 8.94
CA ARG A 108 19.79 -10.65 9.31
C ARG A 108 20.14 -9.59 10.34
#